data_AF-A0A935XAL6-F1
#
_entry.id   AF-A0A935XAL6-F1
#
_cell.length_a   1.000
_cell.length_b   1.000
_cell.length_c   1.000
_cell.angle_alpha   90.00
_cell.angle_beta   90.00
_cell.angle_gamma   90.00
#
_symmetry.space_group_name_H-M   'P 1'
#
loop_
_entity.id
_entity.type
_entity.pdbx_description
1 polymer ?
#
loop_
_entity_poly.entity_id
_entity_poly.type
_entity_poly.pdbx_seq_one_letter_code
_entity_poly.pdbx_strand_id
1 'polypeptide(L)'
;MTAYFAGRRRVGRFFQTLDSGRSRVDVDIYERWEDIDASTTARCGAAGSCQIAKSEGLSEKSAYNLKGVIESTLGTAGVLSLKAQVEETIGREVNWNRGVTVTKTFPYTAPKCGRFTLTIYELTREYEIAYSRLKRRLFHPDVWETRWTKTLHEATNRHDGYPDIEEFDEACGCPGASPQSDDGRLSFDFGSLTFRFPYRLTESGFEVQIFKQVVAFAFATGYANGIRSLDAGVTIDVPLDVIPEPLLFLGELQGERANATVTRWFESLASALPVPDLLPAAAESIRISGMAALPEPKGS
;
A
#
# COMPACT_ATOMS: atom_id res chain seq x y z
N MET A 1 -13.24 -6.89 6.95
CA MET A 1 -12.50 -5.75 6.36
C MET A 1 -11.12 -6.25 5.95
N THR A 2 -10.68 -5.97 4.73
CA THR A 2 -9.33 -6.34 4.29
C THR A 2 -8.31 -5.50 5.05
N ALA A 3 -7.42 -6.15 5.80
CA ALA A 3 -6.43 -5.47 6.61
C ALA A 3 -5.10 -5.47 5.86
N TYR A 4 -4.65 -4.28 5.46
CA TYR A 4 -3.33 -4.06 4.87
C TYR A 4 -2.43 -3.47 5.95
N PHE A 5 -1.45 -4.23 6.42
CA PHE A 5 -0.36 -3.67 7.23
C PHE A 5 0.81 -3.40 6.32
N ALA A 6 1.20 -2.13 6.17
CA ALA A 6 2.58 -1.80 5.93
C ALA A 6 2.85 -0.34 6.34
N GLY A 7 3.86 -0.17 7.19
CA GLY A 7 4.28 1.12 7.73
C GLY A 7 4.97 2.00 6.68
N ARG A 8 5.93 2.81 7.13
CA ARG A 8 6.72 3.68 6.24
C ARG A 8 7.89 2.92 5.61
N ARG A 9 8.14 3.17 4.32
CA ARG A 9 9.26 2.61 3.55
C ARG A 9 10.33 3.65 3.33
N ARG A 10 11.61 3.36 3.58
CA ARG A 10 12.71 4.28 3.21
C ARG A 10 13.00 4.15 1.71
N VAL A 11 12.88 5.25 0.98
CA VAL A 11 13.08 5.31 -0.47
C VAL A 11 14.35 6.05 -0.87
N GLY A 12 15.02 6.70 0.08
CA GLY A 12 16.27 7.40 -0.18
C GLY A 12 17.00 7.78 1.10
N ARG A 13 18.32 7.93 0.98
CA ARG A 13 19.18 8.46 2.05
C ARG A 13 20.41 9.11 1.44
N PHE A 14 20.76 10.29 1.93
CA PHE A 14 22.02 10.93 1.60
C PHE A 14 22.47 11.87 2.72
N PHE A 15 23.68 12.41 2.59
CA PHE A 15 24.14 13.50 3.42
C PHE A 15 24.85 14.56 2.57
N GLN A 16 24.73 15.82 2.98
CA GLN A 16 25.45 16.95 2.40
C GLN A 16 26.41 17.51 3.44
N THR A 17 27.68 17.68 3.07
CA THR A 17 28.64 18.42 3.90
C THR A 17 28.57 19.92 3.60
N LEU A 18 28.71 20.72 4.65
CA LEU A 18 28.66 22.17 4.62
C LEU A 18 29.88 22.72 5.36
N ASP A 19 30.15 24.02 5.24
CA ASP A 19 31.21 24.72 5.98
C ASP A 19 32.59 24.04 5.84
N SER A 20 32.95 23.62 4.63
CA SER A 20 34.20 22.87 4.36
C SER A 20 34.33 21.58 5.18
N GLY A 21 33.21 20.89 5.44
CA GLY A 21 33.16 19.63 6.18
C GLY A 21 33.01 19.77 7.70
N ARG A 22 32.76 20.98 8.22
CA ARG A 22 32.53 21.19 9.67
C ARG A 22 31.08 20.98 10.09
N SER A 23 30.17 20.99 9.14
CA SER A 23 28.74 20.77 9.34
C SER A 23 28.25 19.75 8.32
N ARG A 24 27.17 19.04 8.64
CA ARG A 24 26.50 18.18 7.67
C ARG A 24 25.00 18.14 7.90
N VAL A 25 24.26 17.87 6.84
CA VAL A 25 22.84 17.59 6.85
C VAL A 25 22.65 16.15 6.40
N ASP A 26 22.11 15.32 7.28
CA ASP A 26 21.69 13.95 6.97
C ASP A 26 20.20 13.98 6.59
N VAL A 27 19.82 13.31 5.51
CA VAL A 27 18.43 13.20 5.05
C VAL A 27 18.07 11.74 4.85
N ASP A 28 17.00 11.30 5.52
CA ASP A 28 16.32 10.04 5.25
C ASP A 28 14.94 10.35 4.66
N ILE A 29 14.60 9.71 3.55
CA ILE A 29 13.35 9.92 2.81
C ILE A 29 12.49 8.67 2.92
N TYR A 30 11.27 8.83 3.41
CA TYR A 30 10.31 7.75 3.54
C TYR A 30 9.04 8.02 2.74
N GLU A 31 8.39 6.97 2.28
CA GLU A 31 7.08 7.00 1.63
C GLU A 31 6.13 6.03 2.34
N ARG A 32 4.86 6.40 2.43
CA ARG A 32 3.79 5.55 2.96
C ARG A 32 2.47 5.88 2.29
N TRP A 33 1.60 4.87 2.17
CA TRP A 33 0.20 5.11 1.80
C TRP A 33 -0.61 5.31 3.08
N GLU A 34 -1.30 6.45 3.16
CA GLU A 34 -2.19 6.77 4.27
C GLU A 34 -3.64 6.59 3.83
N ASP A 35 -4.48 5.97 4.67
CA ASP A 35 -5.92 6.01 4.51
C ASP A 35 -6.40 7.43 4.81
N ILE A 36 -7.02 8.06 3.83
CA ILE A 36 -7.41 9.47 3.88
C ILE A 36 -8.91 9.68 3.79
N ASP A 37 -9.72 8.63 3.73
CA ASP A 37 -11.17 8.74 3.55
C ASP A 37 -11.99 8.44 4.82
N ALA A 38 -13.14 9.10 4.91
CA ALA A 38 -14.28 8.67 5.70
C ALA A 38 -15.18 7.78 4.82
N SER A 39 -14.69 6.61 4.43
CA SER A 39 -15.39 5.51 3.71
C SER A 39 -16.74 5.87 3.06
N THR A 40 -16.75 6.17 1.75
CA THR A 40 -18.01 6.35 1.02
C THR A 40 -18.66 5.00 0.72
N THR A 41 -19.90 4.79 1.20
CA THR A 41 -20.69 3.58 0.93
C THR A 41 -21.92 3.92 0.07
N ALA A 42 -22.08 3.23 -1.05
CA ALA A 42 -23.25 3.25 -1.92
C ALA A 42 -23.93 1.88 -1.94
N ARG A 43 -25.24 1.83 -2.16
CA ARG A 43 -26.03 0.59 -2.13
C ARG A 43 -27.05 0.53 -3.26
N CYS A 44 -27.50 -0.66 -3.57
CA CYS A 44 -28.73 -0.94 -4.31
C CYS A 44 -28.80 -0.26 -5.68
N GLY A 45 -27.74 -0.39 -6.47
CA GLY A 45 -27.66 0.19 -7.81
C GLY A 45 -27.32 1.68 -7.85
N ALA A 46 -27.12 2.32 -6.69
CA ALA A 46 -26.76 3.74 -6.64
C ALA A 46 -25.42 3.97 -7.35
N ALA A 47 -25.44 4.90 -8.30
CA ALA A 47 -24.26 5.40 -8.99
C ALA A 47 -23.99 6.85 -8.59
N GLY A 48 -22.74 7.25 -8.65
CA GLY A 48 -22.34 8.60 -8.30
C GLY A 48 -20.84 8.78 -8.33
N SER A 49 -20.38 9.81 -7.64
CA SER A 49 -18.96 10.07 -7.48
C SER A 49 -18.64 10.57 -6.08
N CYS A 50 -17.60 10.00 -5.48
CA CYS A 50 -17.01 10.54 -4.26
C CYS A 50 -16.05 11.68 -4.63
N GLN A 51 -16.24 12.86 -4.03
CA GLN A 51 -15.32 13.97 -4.17
C GLN A 51 -14.55 14.16 -2.88
N ILE A 52 -13.22 14.17 -2.98
CA ILE A 52 -12.36 14.41 -1.84
C ILE A 52 -11.50 15.64 -2.12
N ALA A 53 -11.56 16.60 -1.20
CA ALA A 53 -10.65 17.74 -1.15
C ALA A 53 -9.37 17.35 -0.40
N LYS A 54 -8.20 17.43 -1.06
CA LYS A 54 -6.90 17.08 -0.46
C LYS A 54 -5.84 18.11 -0.76
N SER A 55 -4.93 18.30 0.20
CA SER A 55 -3.87 19.29 0.09
C SER A 55 -2.63 18.65 -0.53
N GLU A 56 -2.14 19.16 -1.67
CA GLU A 56 -0.91 18.70 -2.31
C GLU A 56 0.28 19.58 -1.92
N GLY A 57 1.40 18.98 -1.50
CA GLY A 57 2.62 19.67 -1.08
C GLY A 57 2.85 19.59 0.43
N LEU A 58 3.59 20.54 1.00
CA LEU A 58 3.93 20.52 2.41
C LEU A 58 2.75 20.90 3.30
N SER A 59 2.58 20.15 4.40
CA SER A 59 1.69 20.56 5.49
C SER A 59 2.12 21.92 6.05
N GLU A 60 1.20 22.67 6.65
CA GLU A 60 1.49 24.01 7.19
C GLU A 60 2.65 23.99 8.21
N LYS A 61 2.66 22.99 9.09
CA LYS A 61 3.75 22.75 10.05
C LYS A 61 5.08 22.47 9.34
N SER A 62 5.06 21.72 8.25
CA SER A 62 6.27 21.41 7.47
C SER A 62 6.79 22.64 6.73
N ALA A 63 5.90 23.43 6.11
CA ALA A 63 6.26 24.70 5.48
C ALA A 63 6.88 25.68 6.48
N TYR A 64 6.34 25.73 7.72
CA TYR A 64 6.94 26.51 8.81
C TYR A 64 8.32 25.97 9.21
N ASN A 65 8.48 24.66 9.38
CA ASN A 65 9.79 24.07 9.70
C ASN A 65 10.84 24.35 8.61
N LEU A 66 10.43 24.26 7.35
CA LEU A 66 11.29 24.54 6.20
C LEU A 66 11.78 26.00 6.23
N LYS A 67 10.87 26.98 6.31
CA LYS A 67 11.22 28.40 6.31
C LYS A 67 11.88 28.87 7.61
N GLY A 68 11.46 28.33 8.76
CA GLY A 68 11.88 28.81 10.07
C GLY A 68 13.21 28.24 10.54
N VAL A 69 13.43 26.94 10.36
CA VAL A 69 14.58 26.23 10.96
C VAL A 69 15.59 25.78 9.90
N ILE A 70 15.10 25.18 8.83
CA ILE A 70 15.97 24.62 7.80
C ILE A 70 16.60 25.75 6.98
N GLU A 71 15.78 26.67 6.48
CA GLU A 71 16.26 27.84 5.71
C GLU A 71 17.13 28.77 6.54
N SER A 72 16.85 28.96 7.84
CA SER A 72 17.73 29.77 8.71
C SER A 72 19.09 29.13 8.96
N THR A 73 19.20 27.80 8.84
CA THR A 73 20.46 27.06 9.00
C THR A 73 21.24 26.96 7.68
N LEU A 74 20.55 26.69 6.57
CA LEU A 74 21.15 26.36 5.28
C LEU A 74 21.20 27.54 4.30
N GLY A 75 20.41 28.58 4.54
CA GLY A 75 20.09 29.60 3.57
C GLY A 75 19.21 29.08 2.43
N THR A 76 18.64 30.00 1.65
CA THR A 76 17.76 29.66 0.52
C THR A 76 18.47 28.80 -0.54
N ALA A 77 19.75 29.10 -0.83
CA ALA A 77 20.55 28.30 -1.77
C ALA A 77 20.79 26.86 -1.26
N GLY A 78 20.99 26.69 0.05
CA GLY A 78 21.13 25.37 0.67
C GLY A 78 19.83 24.57 0.62
N VAL A 79 18.67 25.21 0.83
CA VAL A 79 17.36 24.57 0.67
C VAL A 79 17.13 24.13 -0.77
N LEU A 80 17.48 24.94 -1.76
CA LEU A 80 17.39 24.57 -3.18
C LEU A 80 18.29 23.38 -3.52
N SER A 81 19.54 23.38 -3.03
CA SER A 81 20.46 22.25 -3.19
C SER A 81 19.92 20.98 -2.53
N LEU A 82 19.33 21.10 -1.34
CA LEU A 82 18.73 19.98 -0.62
C LEU A 82 17.57 19.37 -1.42
N LYS A 83 16.69 20.23 -1.95
CA LYS A 83 15.58 19.83 -2.80
C LYS A 83 16.06 19.09 -4.06
N ALA A 84 17.06 19.63 -4.75
CA ALA A 84 17.61 19.00 -5.96
C ALA A 84 18.22 17.62 -5.67
N GLN A 85 18.95 17.46 -4.56
CA GLN A 85 19.51 16.15 -4.16
C GLN A 85 18.42 15.15 -3.78
N VAL A 86 17.34 15.61 -3.14
CA VAL A 86 16.16 14.77 -2.90
C VAL A 86 15.63 14.27 -4.25
N GLU A 87 15.34 15.16 -5.20
CA GLU A 87 14.78 14.81 -6.51
C GLU A 87 15.67 13.83 -7.29
N GLU A 88 16.99 14.04 -7.25
CA GLU A 88 17.98 13.12 -7.81
C GLU A 88 17.94 11.74 -7.14
N THR A 89 17.91 11.71 -5.80
CA THR A 89 17.92 10.46 -5.01
C THR A 89 16.70 9.60 -5.27
N ILE A 90 15.51 10.20 -5.37
CA ILE A 90 14.25 9.46 -5.56
C ILE A 90 13.80 9.37 -7.02
N GLY A 91 14.52 10.02 -7.94
CA GLY A 91 14.24 10.02 -9.38
C GLY A 91 12.93 10.70 -9.78
N ARG A 92 12.43 11.65 -8.99
CA ARG A 92 11.14 12.34 -9.24
C ARG A 92 11.09 13.71 -8.56
N GLU A 93 10.27 14.59 -9.13
CA GLU A 93 10.07 15.95 -8.62
C GLU A 93 9.41 15.94 -7.23
N VAL A 94 9.72 16.97 -6.43
CA VAL A 94 9.12 17.18 -5.11
C VAL A 94 8.48 18.55 -4.99
N ASN A 95 7.35 18.63 -4.30
CA ASN A 95 6.60 19.86 -4.09
C ASN A 95 6.77 20.37 -2.67
N TRP A 96 7.81 21.17 -2.45
CA TRP A 96 8.08 21.83 -1.17
C TRP A 96 7.37 23.19 -1.00
N ASN A 97 6.31 23.42 -1.77
CA ASN A 97 5.43 24.57 -1.57
C ASN A 97 4.35 24.26 -0.54
N ARG A 98 3.70 25.31 -0.02
CA ARG A 98 2.55 25.14 0.88
C ARG A 98 1.43 24.39 0.15
N GLY A 99 0.81 23.46 0.87
CA GLY A 99 -0.36 22.68 0.45
C GLY A 99 -1.37 23.47 -0.38
N VAL A 100 -1.70 22.99 -1.58
CA VAL A 100 -2.84 23.48 -2.39
C VAL A 100 -3.96 22.45 -2.31
N THR A 101 -5.18 22.88 -2.02
CA THR A 101 -6.33 21.96 -2.01
C THR A 101 -6.76 21.64 -3.44
N VAL A 102 -6.73 20.36 -3.81
CA VAL A 102 -7.21 19.80 -5.06
C VAL A 102 -8.39 18.89 -4.78
N THR A 103 -9.40 18.92 -5.65
CA THR A 103 -10.55 18.00 -5.57
C THR A 103 -10.31 16.82 -6.50
N LYS A 104 -10.30 15.61 -5.94
CA LYS A 104 -10.29 14.35 -6.70
C LYS A 104 -11.68 13.76 -6.72
N THR A 105 -12.06 13.19 -7.86
CA THR A 105 -13.40 12.59 -8.06
C THR A 105 -13.24 11.12 -8.41
N PHE A 106 -13.87 10.25 -7.64
CA PHE A 106 -13.85 8.81 -7.84
C PHE A 106 -15.26 8.33 -8.21
N PRO A 107 -15.48 7.87 -9.45
CA PRO A 107 -16.78 7.36 -9.86
C PRO A 107 -17.05 6.01 -9.22
N TYR A 108 -18.31 5.76 -8.88
CA TYR A 108 -18.75 4.47 -8.36
C TYR A 108 -20.12 4.06 -8.92
N THR A 109 -20.37 2.76 -8.90
CA THR A 109 -21.68 2.17 -9.18
C THR A 109 -21.82 0.95 -8.29
N ALA A 110 -22.78 0.98 -7.37
CA ALA A 110 -23.09 -0.17 -6.52
C ALA A 110 -23.83 -1.24 -7.31
N PRO A 111 -23.66 -2.54 -6.99
CA PRO A 111 -24.51 -3.59 -7.53
C PRO A 111 -25.99 -3.33 -7.21
N LYS A 112 -26.91 -3.74 -8.09
CA LYS A 112 -28.36 -3.52 -7.91
C LYS A 112 -28.89 -4.08 -6.59
N CYS A 113 -28.32 -5.19 -6.14
CA CYS A 113 -28.72 -5.89 -4.93
C CYS A 113 -27.67 -5.84 -3.82
N GLY A 114 -26.63 -5.03 -4.00
CA GLY A 114 -25.42 -5.08 -3.20
C GLY A 114 -24.95 -3.72 -2.73
N ARG A 115 -23.74 -3.68 -2.18
CA ARG A 115 -23.08 -2.46 -1.75
C ARG A 115 -21.70 -2.30 -2.35
N PHE A 116 -21.28 -1.04 -2.41
CA PHE A 116 -19.96 -0.61 -2.82
C PHE A 116 -19.43 0.33 -1.74
N THR A 117 -18.29 0.00 -1.16
CA THR A 117 -17.57 0.85 -0.21
C THR A 117 -16.23 1.24 -0.81
N LEU A 118 -15.88 2.51 -0.79
CA LEU A 118 -14.59 2.98 -1.30
C LEU A 118 -13.70 3.44 -0.14
N THR A 119 -12.48 2.91 -0.09
CA THR A 119 -11.40 3.42 0.75
C THR A 119 -10.39 4.12 -0.15
N ILE A 120 -9.96 5.33 0.19
CA ILE A 120 -9.02 6.09 -0.65
C ILE A 120 -7.72 6.27 0.11
N TYR A 121 -6.62 5.93 -0.57
CA TYR A 121 -5.27 6.06 -0.07
C TYR A 121 -4.55 7.19 -0.79
N GLU A 122 -3.72 7.93 -0.05
CA GLU A 122 -2.80 8.93 -0.58
C GLU A 122 -1.37 8.52 -0.27
N LEU A 123 -0.49 8.61 -1.27
CA LEU A 123 0.93 8.42 -1.05
C LEU A 123 1.47 9.70 -0.41
N THR A 124 2.00 9.59 0.80
CA THR A 124 2.69 10.67 1.49
C THR A 124 4.19 10.39 1.55
N ARG A 125 4.97 11.47 1.60
CA ARG A 125 6.42 11.43 1.70
C ARG A 125 6.89 12.19 2.93
N GLU A 126 7.76 11.55 3.71
CA GLU A 126 8.37 12.12 4.91
C GLU A 126 9.87 12.33 4.67
N TYR A 127 10.36 13.52 5.04
CA TYR A 127 11.77 13.86 5.01
C TYR A 127 12.26 14.06 6.43
N GLU A 128 13.04 13.12 6.95
CA GLU A 128 13.72 13.26 8.23
C GLU A 128 15.08 13.92 7.97
N ILE A 129 15.20 15.18 8.37
CA ILE A 129 16.37 16.03 8.12
C ILE A 129 17.05 16.31 9.45
N ALA A 130 18.31 15.92 9.58
CA ALA A 130 19.12 16.14 10.77
C ALA A 130 20.34 17.01 10.45
N TYR A 131 20.51 18.10 11.18
CA TYR A 131 21.70 18.94 11.08
C TYR A 131 22.66 18.64 12.21
N SER A 132 23.92 18.38 11.85
CA SER A 132 24.99 18.04 12.79
C SER A 132 26.21 18.93 12.58
N ARG A 133 26.90 19.27 13.67
CA ARG A 133 28.21 19.95 13.63
C ARG A 133 29.31 19.07 14.18
N LEU A 134 30.48 19.14 13.56
CA LEU A 134 31.66 18.44 14.02
C LEU A 134 32.19 19.11 15.30
N LYS A 135 32.12 18.40 16.42
CA LYS A 135 32.70 18.86 17.67
C LYS A 135 34.09 18.28 17.81
N ARG A 136 35.10 19.12 17.55
CA ARG A 136 36.49 18.77 17.81
C ARG A 136 36.74 18.75 19.31
N ARG A 137 37.20 17.63 19.84
CA ARG A 137 37.59 17.49 21.24
C ARG A 137 39.09 17.21 21.29
N LEU A 138 39.82 17.92 22.14
CA LEU A 138 41.20 17.52 22.41
C LEU A 138 41.18 16.12 23.05
N PHE A 139 42.03 15.22 22.54
CA PHE A 139 42.23 13.85 23.02
C PHE A 139 41.08 12.84 22.81
N HIS A 140 40.05 13.18 22.04
CA HIS A 140 39.00 12.25 21.63
C HIS A 140 38.75 12.31 20.11
N PRO A 141 38.22 11.23 19.51
CA PRO A 141 37.77 11.28 18.12
C PRO A 141 36.76 12.40 17.93
N ASP A 142 36.79 13.04 16.76
CA ASP A 142 35.77 14.02 16.39
C ASP A 142 34.39 13.34 16.38
N VAL A 143 33.41 14.00 17.01
CA VAL A 143 32.04 13.49 17.08
C VAL A 143 31.10 14.48 16.40
N TRP A 144 30.20 13.95 15.58
CA TRP A 144 29.07 14.71 15.04
C TRP A 144 28.03 14.93 16.15
N GLU A 145 27.78 16.19 16.49
CA GLU A 145 26.77 16.58 17.47
C GLU A 145 25.53 17.08 16.72
N THR A 146 24.45 16.29 16.76
CA THR A 146 23.14 16.67 16.19
C THR A 146 22.62 17.90 16.91
N ARG A 147 22.37 18.98 16.16
CA ARG A 147 21.84 20.24 16.68
C ARG A 147 20.32 20.24 16.65
N TRP A 148 19.74 19.72 15.59
CA TRP A 148 18.30 19.58 15.45
C TRP A 148 17.95 18.47 14.46
N THR A 149 16.76 17.92 14.63
CA THR A 149 16.09 17.04 13.68
C THR A 149 14.73 17.63 13.36
N LYS A 150 14.35 17.65 12.08
CA LYS A 150 13.06 18.12 11.60
C LYS A 150 12.48 17.13 10.61
N THR A 151 11.18 16.95 10.70
CA THR A 151 10.41 16.16 9.74
C THR A 151 9.58 17.09 8.89
N LEU A 152 9.67 16.92 7.57
CA LEU A 152 8.77 17.55 6.61
C LEU A 152 7.84 16.46 6.07
N HIS A 153 6.55 16.75 6.02
CA HIS A 153 5.54 15.88 5.42
C HIS A 153 5.02 16.55 4.15
N GLU A 154 5.18 15.84 3.04
CA GLU A 154 4.63 16.17 1.73
C GLU A 154 3.50 15.20 1.40
N ALA A 155 2.32 15.73 1.15
CA ALA A 155 1.24 15.01 0.49
C ALA A 155 1.49 15.04 -1.02
N THR A 156 1.63 13.87 -1.64
CA THR A 156 1.88 13.80 -3.09
C THR A 156 0.55 13.81 -3.85
N ASN A 157 0.59 14.07 -5.16
CA ASN A 157 -0.62 13.98 -5.99
C ASN A 157 -1.01 12.52 -6.35
N ARG A 158 -0.38 11.51 -5.75
CA ARG A 158 -0.71 10.11 -6.04
C ARG A 158 -1.76 9.61 -5.06
N HIS A 159 -2.86 9.14 -5.65
CA HIS A 159 -4.02 8.63 -4.95
C HIS A 159 -4.42 7.30 -5.59
N ASP A 160 -4.94 6.39 -4.79
CA ASP A 160 -5.60 5.19 -5.28
C ASP A 160 -6.86 4.92 -4.46
N GLY A 161 -7.87 4.34 -5.08
CA GLY A 161 -9.15 4.01 -4.46
C GLY A 161 -9.36 2.51 -4.47
N TYR A 162 -9.51 1.91 -3.29
CA TYR A 162 -9.82 0.50 -3.09
C TYR A 162 -11.33 0.29 -2.91
N PRO A 163 -12.04 -0.29 -3.90
CA PRO A 163 -13.43 -0.67 -3.76
C PRO A 163 -13.56 -2.01 -3.04
N ASP A 164 -14.48 -2.05 -2.08
CA ASP A 164 -15.00 -3.25 -1.44
C ASP A 164 -16.45 -3.42 -1.91
N ILE A 165 -16.71 -4.49 -2.67
CA ILE A 165 -17.99 -4.73 -3.34
C ILE A 165 -18.60 -5.98 -2.75
N GLU A 166 -19.83 -5.87 -2.26
CA GLU A 166 -20.65 -7.04 -1.93
C GLU A 166 -21.81 -7.09 -2.92
N GLU A 167 -21.94 -8.18 -3.66
CA GLU A 167 -23.01 -8.36 -4.66
C GLU A 167 -24.40 -8.44 -4.02
N PHE A 168 -24.46 -8.79 -2.74
CA PHE A 168 -25.69 -8.86 -1.96
C PHE A 168 -25.57 -8.09 -0.64
N ASP A 169 -26.50 -7.16 -0.42
CA ASP A 169 -26.71 -6.44 0.84
C ASP A 169 -28.20 -6.57 1.18
N GLU A 170 -28.50 -7.11 2.37
CA GLU A 170 -29.88 -7.32 2.86
C GLU A 170 -30.69 -6.02 2.86
N ALA A 171 -30.04 -4.86 3.00
CA ALA A 171 -30.69 -3.55 2.94
C ALA A 171 -31.32 -3.25 1.57
N CYS A 172 -30.97 -3.98 0.50
CA CYS A 172 -31.49 -3.75 -0.85
C CYS A 172 -32.80 -4.48 -1.17
N GLY A 173 -33.29 -5.36 -0.28
CA GLY A 173 -34.62 -5.98 -0.42
C GLY A 173 -34.81 -6.82 -1.68
N CYS A 174 -33.73 -7.33 -2.29
CA CYS A 174 -33.82 -8.10 -3.53
C CYS A 174 -34.38 -9.52 -3.30
N PRO A 175 -35.39 -9.96 -4.08
CA PRO A 175 -35.94 -11.31 -3.98
C PRO A 175 -35.00 -12.35 -4.61
N GLY A 176 -34.77 -13.46 -3.90
CA GLY A 176 -34.08 -14.63 -4.46
C GLY A 176 -32.55 -14.56 -4.52
N ALA A 177 -31.94 -13.45 -4.11
CA ALA A 177 -30.52 -13.42 -3.85
C ALA A 177 -30.28 -14.00 -2.45
N SER A 178 -30.03 -15.31 -2.36
CA SER A 178 -29.22 -15.74 -1.22
C SER A 178 -27.86 -15.07 -1.41
N PRO A 179 -27.18 -14.60 -0.35
CA PRO A 179 -25.77 -14.28 -0.49
C PRO A 179 -25.12 -15.48 -1.18
N GLN A 180 -24.46 -15.26 -2.33
CA GLN A 180 -23.45 -16.22 -2.76
C GLN A 180 -22.38 -16.12 -1.68
N SER A 181 -22.53 -16.97 -0.66
CA SER A 181 -21.67 -16.97 0.50
C SER A 181 -20.29 -17.34 -0.01
N ASP A 182 -19.34 -16.42 0.11
CA ASP A 182 -17.95 -16.77 -0.09
C ASP A 182 -17.59 -17.93 0.85
N ASP A 183 -16.77 -18.88 0.39
CA ASP A 183 -16.37 -20.07 1.14
C ASP A 183 -15.36 -19.75 2.27
N GLY A 184 -15.13 -18.46 2.50
CA GLY A 184 -14.26 -17.90 3.53
C GLY A 184 -13.31 -16.86 2.94
N ARG A 185 -12.12 -16.75 3.53
CA ARG A 185 -11.04 -15.88 3.06
C ARG A 185 -9.78 -16.67 2.81
N LEU A 186 -9.05 -16.31 1.76
CA LEU A 186 -7.68 -16.76 1.54
C LEU A 186 -6.71 -15.67 1.97
N SER A 187 -5.68 -16.08 2.70
CA SER A 187 -4.52 -15.28 3.02
C SER A 187 -3.49 -15.42 1.91
N PHE A 188 -3.17 -14.34 1.23
CA PHE A 188 -2.10 -14.27 0.22
C PHE A 188 -0.89 -13.61 0.85
N ASP A 189 0.15 -14.39 1.12
CA ASP A 189 1.39 -13.93 1.74
C ASP A 189 2.50 -13.81 0.70
N PHE A 190 2.96 -12.59 0.46
CA PHE A 190 4.08 -12.27 -0.42
C PHE A 190 5.41 -12.10 0.35
N GLY A 191 5.43 -12.47 1.63
CA GLY A 191 6.58 -12.40 2.55
C GLY A 191 6.70 -11.06 3.25
N SER A 192 6.71 -9.96 2.50
CA SER A 192 6.74 -8.59 3.04
C SER A 192 5.35 -8.05 3.40
N LEU A 193 4.30 -8.68 2.88
CA LEU A 193 2.93 -8.20 2.94
C LEU A 193 1.95 -9.37 2.81
N THR A 194 0.84 -9.29 3.56
CA THR A 194 -0.21 -10.30 3.54
C THR A 194 -1.56 -9.66 3.24
N PHE A 195 -2.31 -10.24 2.30
CA PHE A 195 -3.66 -9.83 1.94
C PHE A 195 -4.70 -10.88 2.29
N ARG A 196 -5.95 -10.45 2.49
CA ARG A 196 -7.06 -11.36 2.78
C ARG A 196 -8.21 -11.10 1.84
N PHE A 197 -8.39 -11.98 0.87
CA PHE A 197 -9.45 -11.86 -0.13
C PHE A 197 -10.55 -12.89 0.12
N PRO A 198 -11.83 -12.52 -0.08
CA PRO A 198 -12.90 -13.51 -0.17
C PRO A 198 -12.63 -14.44 -1.36
N TYR A 199 -13.00 -15.71 -1.21
CA TYR A 199 -12.85 -16.70 -2.27
C TYR A 199 -14.09 -17.58 -2.40
N ARG A 200 -14.24 -18.19 -3.58
CA ARG A 200 -15.26 -19.19 -3.88
C ARG A 200 -14.61 -20.41 -4.48
N LEU A 201 -14.99 -21.59 -4.02
CA LEU A 201 -14.58 -22.86 -4.60
C LEU A 201 -15.39 -23.10 -5.88
N THR A 202 -14.70 -23.62 -6.89
CA THR A 202 -15.32 -24.08 -8.13
C THR A 202 -15.02 -25.56 -8.33
N GLU A 203 -15.69 -26.21 -9.27
CA GLU A 203 -15.47 -27.64 -9.55
C GLU A 203 -14.00 -27.98 -9.91
N SER A 204 -13.26 -26.99 -10.42
CA SER A 204 -11.88 -27.16 -10.91
C SER A 204 -10.84 -26.39 -10.11
N GLY A 205 -11.21 -25.63 -9.08
CA GLY A 205 -10.33 -24.64 -8.50
C GLY A 205 -11.00 -23.73 -7.49
N PHE A 206 -10.60 -22.46 -7.54
CA PHE A 206 -11.22 -21.41 -6.77
C PHE A 206 -11.11 -20.06 -7.48
N GLU A 207 -12.02 -19.16 -7.16
CA GLU A 207 -12.07 -17.80 -7.65
C GLU A 207 -11.83 -16.85 -6.49
N VAL A 208 -11.06 -15.81 -6.73
CA VAL A 208 -10.77 -14.75 -5.76
C VAL A 208 -11.09 -13.42 -6.39
N GLN A 209 -11.84 -12.59 -5.66
CA GLN A 209 -12.02 -11.20 -6.06
C GLN A 209 -10.85 -10.38 -5.55
N ILE A 210 -9.96 -10.00 -6.48
CA ILE A 210 -8.88 -9.05 -6.23
C ILE A 210 -9.29 -7.75 -6.89
N PHE A 211 -9.62 -6.73 -6.08
CA PHE A 211 -10.11 -5.45 -6.57
C PHE A 211 -11.38 -5.58 -7.44
N LYS A 212 -11.34 -5.15 -8.70
CA LYS A 212 -12.44 -5.24 -9.68
C LYS A 212 -12.42 -6.54 -10.50
N GLN A 213 -11.43 -7.40 -10.28
CA GLN A 213 -11.22 -8.58 -11.11
C GLN A 213 -11.47 -9.86 -10.31
N VAL A 214 -12.27 -10.74 -10.89
CA VAL A 214 -12.36 -12.12 -10.43
C VAL A 214 -11.25 -12.89 -11.12
N VAL A 215 -10.33 -13.42 -10.31
CA VAL A 215 -9.21 -14.22 -10.77
C VAL A 215 -9.48 -15.67 -10.42
N ALA A 216 -9.55 -16.53 -11.43
CA ALA A 216 -9.72 -17.96 -11.27
C ALA A 216 -8.37 -18.67 -11.22
N PHE A 217 -8.20 -19.56 -10.24
CA PHE A 217 -7.04 -20.42 -10.07
C PHE A 217 -7.48 -21.89 -10.13
N ALA A 218 -6.86 -22.67 -11.03
CA ALA A 218 -7.19 -24.07 -11.22
C ALA A 218 -6.35 -25.00 -10.33
N PHE A 219 -6.96 -26.07 -9.83
CA PHE A 219 -6.25 -27.16 -9.15
C PHE A 219 -5.61 -28.11 -10.16
N ALA A 220 -4.30 -27.97 -10.38
CA ALA A 220 -3.55 -28.82 -11.32
C ALA A 220 -3.60 -30.32 -10.96
N THR A 221 -3.79 -30.67 -9.69
CA THR A 221 -3.74 -32.04 -9.16
C THR A 221 -5.12 -32.62 -8.83
N GLY A 222 -6.19 -31.97 -9.31
CA GLY A 222 -7.58 -32.33 -9.02
C GLY A 222 -8.10 -31.80 -7.67
N TYR A 223 -9.43 -31.77 -7.54
CA TYR A 223 -10.14 -31.06 -6.46
C TYR A 223 -9.67 -31.44 -5.05
N ALA A 224 -9.69 -32.73 -4.69
CA ALA A 224 -9.35 -33.18 -3.33
C ALA A 224 -7.90 -32.85 -2.92
N ASN A 225 -6.97 -32.85 -3.86
CA ASN A 225 -5.58 -32.47 -3.60
C ASN A 225 -5.45 -30.94 -3.48
N GLY A 226 -6.12 -30.19 -4.36
CA GLY A 226 -6.13 -28.73 -4.31
C GLY A 226 -6.66 -28.16 -3.00
N ILE A 227 -7.77 -28.72 -2.49
CA ILE A 227 -8.32 -28.37 -1.17
C ILE A 227 -7.27 -28.59 -0.07
N ARG A 228 -6.62 -29.76 -0.03
CA ARG A 228 -5.57 -30.05 0.97
C ARG A 228 -4.38 -29.10 0.85
N SER A 229 -3.99 -28.73 -0.38
CA SER A 229 -2.92 -27.75 -0.62
C SER A 229 -3.28 -26.36 -0.11
N LEU A 230 -4.54 -25.92 -0.21
CA LEU A 230 -4.99 -24.64 0.37
C LEU A 230 -4.95 -24.63 1.90
N ASP A 231 -5.19 -25.77 2.55
CA ASP A 231 -5.08 -25.89 4.01
C ASP A 231 -3.62 -25.90 4.48
N ALA A 232 -2.73 -26.53 3.71
CA ALA A 232 -1.29 -26.60 4.01
C ALA A 232 -0.49 -25.35 3.61
N GLY A 233 -1.02 -24.56 2.66
CA GLY A 233 -0.31 -23.47 2.00
C GLY A 233 0.20 -23.91 0.63
N VAL A 234 -0.17 -23.14 -0.39
CA VAL A 234 0.23 -23.38 -1.78
C VAL A 234 0.84 -22.12 -2.36
N THR A 235 1.97 -22.26 -3.06
CA THR A 235 2.57 -21.13 -3.79
C THR A 235 1.84 -20.93 -5.10
N ILE A 236 1.35 -19.72 -5.33
CA ILE A 236 0.63 -19.33 -6.54
C ILE A 236 1.31 -18.13 -7.16
N ASP A 237 1.45 -18.17 -8.48
CA ASP A 237 2.00 -17.08 -9.25
C ASP A 237 0.89 -16.08 -9.64
N VAL A 238 0.90 -14.91 -9.02
CA VAL A 238 -0.14 -13.87 -9.15
C VAL A 238 0.35 -12.77 -10.09
N PRO A 239 -0.40 -12.42 -11.15
CA PRO A 239 -0.09 -11.25 -11.98
C PRO A 239 -0.11 -9.98 -11.13
N LEU A 240 0.84 -9.07 -11.33
CA LEU A 240 0.89 -7.84 -10.55
C LEU A 240 -0.11 -6.79 -11.04
N ASP A 241 -0.57 -6.85 -12.28
CA ASP A 241 -1.56 -5.92 -12.85
C ASP A 241 -2.96 -6.03 -12.24
N VAL A 242 -3.27 -7.14 -11.56
CA VAL A 242 -4.53 -7.31 -10.83
C VAL A 242 -4.47 -6.78 -9.39
N ILE A 243 -3.26 -6.45 -8.89
CA ILE A 243 -3.05 -5.96 -7.52
C ILE A 243 -2.99 -4.42 -7.54
N PRO A 244 -3.76 -3.72 -6.68
CA PRO A 244 -3.72 -2.26 -6.56
C PRO A 244 -2.31 -1.70 -6.32
N GLU A 245 -2.01 -0.51 -6.85
CA GLU A 245 -0.68 0.12 -6.75
C GLU A 245 -0.20 0.29 -5.30
N PRO A 246 -1.03 0.72 -4.32
CA PRO A 246 -0.62 0.81 -2.93
C PRO A 246 -0.10 -0.50 -2.39
N LEU A 247 -0.75 -1.61 -2.76
CA LEU A 247 -0.41 -2.94 -2.27
C LEU A 247 0.88 -3.45 -2.90
N LEU A 248 1.07 -3.24 -4.21
CA LEU A 248 2.34 -3.52 -4.89
C LEU A 248 3.49 -2.75 -4.24
N PHE A 249 3.28 -1.46 -4.00
CA PHE A 249 4.27 -0.58 -3.39
C PHE A 249 4.66 -1.04 -1.98
N LEU A 250 3.66 -1.34 -1.14
CA LEU A 250 3.85 -1.75 0.24
C LEU A 250 4.56 -3.11 0.35
N GLY A 251 4.29 -4.03 -0.60
CA GLY A 251 4.90 -5.36 -0.64
C GLY A 251 6.24 -5.41 -1.37
N GLU A 252 6.73 -4.28 -1.90
CA GLU A 252 7.90 -4.23 -2.78
C GLU A 252 7.80 -5.19 -3.98
N LEU A 253 6.59 -5.42 -4.47
CA LEU A 253 6.34 -6.34 -5.59
C LEU A 253 6.71 -5.65 -6.91
N GLN A 254 7.59 -6.28 -7.69
CA GLN A 254 8.08 -5.76 -8.97
C GLN A 254 8.03 -6.84 -10.06
N GLY A 255 7.90 -6.42 -11.31
CA GLY A 255 7.82 -7.29 -12.49
C GLY A 255 6.39 -7.47 -13.00
N GLU A 256 6.16 -8.56 -13.73
CA GLU A 256 4.84 -8.88 -14.28
C GLU A 256 4.02 -9.78 -13.34
N ARG A 257 4.68 -10.57 -12.50
CA ARG A 257 4.06 -11.56 -11.61
C ARG A 257 4.87 -11.72 -10.32
N ALA A 258 4.21 -12.15 -9.23
CA ALA A 258 4.87 -12.50 -7.97
C ALA A 258 4.28 -13.77 -7.35
N ASN A 259 5.14 -14.52 -6.66
CA ASN A 259 4.73 -15.69 -5.91
C ASN A 259 4.10 -15.28 -4.57
N ALA A 260 2.87 -15.73 -4.34
CA ALA A 260 2.20 -15.66 -3.04
C ALA A 260 2.09 -17.06 -2.44
N THR A 261 2.30 -17.19 -1.14
CA THR A 261 1.86 -18.36 -0.39
C THR A 261 0.41 -18.15 0.01
N VAL A 262 -0.47 -19.01 -0.48
CA VAL A 262 -1.92 -18.90 -0.32
C VAL A 262 -2.41 -19.97 0.65
N THR A 263 -3.06 -19.53 1.73
CA THR A 263 -3.61 -20.39 2.78
C THR A 263 -5.04 -20.00 3.11
N ARG A 264 -5.88 -20.94 3.57
CA ARG A 264 -7.18 -20.57 4.14
C ARG A 264 -7.00 -19.81 5.44
N TRP A 265 -7.72 -18.70 5.56
CA TRP A 265 -7.73 -17.88 6.77
C TRP A 265 -8.90 -18.29 7.67
N PHE A 266 -8.59 -18.60 8.93
CA PHE A 266 -9.58 -18.88 9.98
C PHE A 266 -9.57 -17.76 11.02
N GLU A 267 -10.73 -17.13 11.24
CA GLU A 267 -10.87 -15.96 12.11
C GLU A 267 -10.55 -16.25 13.59
N SER A 268 -10.61 -17.51 14.01
CA SER A 268 -10.35 -17.96 15.39
C SER A 268 -8.87 -18.03 15.80
N LEU A 269 -7.92 -17.86 14.86
CA LEU A 269 -6.47 -17.89 15.14
C LEU A 269 -5.82 -16.51 15.29
N ALA A 270 -6.56 -15.42 15.05
CA ALA A 270 -6.02 -14.05 15.04
C ALA A 270 -5.55 -13.53 16.42
N SER A 271 -5.94 -14.18 17.51
CA SER A 271 -5.60 -13.78 18.88
C SER A 271 -4.25 -14.33 19.38
N ALA A 272 -3.59 -15.18 18.59
CA ALA A 272 -2.31 -15.76 18.96
C ALA A 272 -1.33 -15.61 17.79
N LEU A 273 -0.63 -14.49 17.72
CA LEU A 273 0.59 -14.40 16.92
C LEU A 273 1.71 -15.14 17.67
N PRO A 274 2.33 -16.19 17.11
CA PRO A 274 3.68 -16.57 17.50
C PRO A 274 4.68 -15.77 16.65
N VAL A 275 5.72 -15.27 17.33
CA VAL A 275 6.96 -14.74 16.76
C VAL A 275 7.61 -15.80 15.86
N PRO A 276 8.27 -15.43 14.74
CA PRO A 276 8.78 -16.40 13.78
C PRO A 276 10.02 -17.10 14.32
N ASP A 277 9.96 -18.41 14.52
CA ASP A 277 11.13 -19.28 14.55
C ASP A 277 10.92 -20.47 13.61
N LEU A 278 11.81 -20.54 12.61
CA LEU A 278 12.28 -21.74 11.89
C LEU A 278 11.21 -22.68 11.30
N LEU A 279 10.87 -22.47 10.02
CA LEU A 279 10.29 -23.52 9.17
C LEU A 279 11.39 -24.52 8.74
N PRO A 280 11.17 -25.85 8.82
CA PRO A 280 11.98 -26.80 8.06
C PRO A 280 11.55 -26.75 6.58
N ALA A 281 12.55 -26.74 5.71
CA ALA A 281 12.40 -26.73 4.26
C ALA A 281 11.74 -28.02 3.74
N ALA A 282 10.56 -27.88 3.15
CA ALA A 282 10.06 -28.68 2.01
C ALA A 282 8.65 -28.18 1.63
N ALA A 283 8.57 -27.05 0.91
CA ALA A 283 7.36 -26.71 0.16
C ALA A 283 7.56 -27.19 -1.28
N GLU A 284 6.85 -28.23 -1.69
CA GLU A 284 6.79 -28.64 -3.09
C GLU A 284 6.23 -27.47 -3.92
N SER A 285 7.03 -26.99 -4.88
CA SER A 285 6.59 -25.97 -5.82
C SER A 285 5.59 -26.57 -6.81
N ILE A 286 4.29 -26.37 -6.57
CA ILE A 286 3.24 -26.73 -7.53
C ILE A 286 3.05 -25.52 -8.46
N ARG A 287 3.48 -25.65 -9.72
CA ARG A 287 3.18 -24.64 -10.75
C ARG A 287 1.75 -24.83 -11.22
N ILE A 288 0.90 -23.84 -10.98
CA ILE A 288 -0.43 -23.74 -11.60
C ILE A 288 -0.26 -22.98 -12.92
N SER A 289 -0.65 -23.61 -14.03
CA SER A 289 -0.72 -22.97 -15.36
C SER A 289 -2.17 -22.84 -15.80
N GLY A 290 -2.57 -21.63 -16.15
CA GLY A 290 -3.85 -21.33 -16.79
C GLY A 290 -4.61 -20.23 -16.08
N MET A 291 -4.63 -19.04 -16.67
CA MET A 291 -5.58 -17.97 -16.37
C MET A 291 -6.59 -17.91 -17.51
N ALA A 292 -7.88 -17.87 -17.18
CA ALA A 292 -8.90 -17.40 -18.09
C ALA A 292 -9.60 -16.23 -17.41
N ALA A 293 -9.48 -15.04 -17.97
CA ALA A 293 -10.40 -13.96 -17.63
C ALA A 293 -11.78 -14.40 -18.12
N LEU A 294 -12.78 -14.44 -17.23
CA LEU A 294 -14.15 -14.67 -17.64
C LEU A 294 -14.59 -13.49 -18.53
N PRO A 295 -15.21 -13.76 -19.70
CA PRO A 295 -15.74 -12.68 -20.53
C PRO A 295 -16.83 -11.92 -19.76
N GLU A 296 -16.88 -10.60 -19.95
CA GLU A 296 -17.93 -9.76 -19.39
C GLU A 296 -19.32 -10.36 -19.66
N PRO A 297 -20.23 -10.35 -18.67
CA PRO A 297 -21.59 -10.80 -18.89
C PRO A 297 -22.22 -9.92 -19.99
N LYS A 298 -22.50 -10.51 -21.14
CA LYS A 298 -23.25 -9.84 -22.21
C LYS A 298 -24.60 -9.44 -21.64
N GLY A 299 -24.83 -8.13 -21.54
CA GLY A 299 -26.10 -7.57 -21.09
C GLY A 299 -27.27 -8.13 -21.89
N SER A 300 -28.21 -8.73 -21.17
CA SER A 300 -29.57 -9.02 -21.61
C SER A 300 -30.50 -7.89 -21.22
#